data_AF-A0AAE5H9P2-F1
#
_entry.id   AF-A0AAE5H9P2-F1
#
_cell.length_a   1.000
_cell.length_b   1.000
_cell.length_c   1.000
_cell.angle_alpha   90.00
_cell.angle_beta   90.00
_cell.angle_gamma   90.00
#
_symmetry.space_group_name_H-M   'P 1'
#
loop_
_entity.id
_entity.type
_entity.pdbx_description
1 polymer ?
#
loop_
_entity_poly.entity_id
_entity_poly.type
_entity_poly.pdbx_seq_one_letter_code
_entity_poly.pdbx_strand_id
1 'polypeptide(L)'
;MSTIALAFLRNRGDVLFQQSATATDTPHWTVHTTDVGATEQPLTAARRAVTTDIGVDVNAVSLAYAGEPLSASTVAGEQTAYPFMFDTTTRSTTTSNPTEWCPPTEMLTRETPPWLWEAYQAVAPTSASIAADEEHGSAELSIRALSALRDTAAVADEMAAVHATARSLVNARPTMAVVSNRINRVLSEAPSTPREVHDRATEAIDAAGTADRRAAQNVIEHLSGTVLTLSRSGTVIDALIRAGHPTMVTESRPACEGVTTAEKLVRAGIDVTVTTDAAAAMHIGNGAVDAVLVGADTILPNGDVVNKVGTRSLMLAAADASIPRYVVSAQDKIAPELEFYQEDGDREDLYTGPESLTVSNPLFDRTSSELLSGVITETGLLTQRDIEMVAAQHRSNATWDEH
;
A
#
# COMPACT_ATOMS: atom_id res chain seq x y z
N MET A 1 18.25 -12.86 -31.27
CA MET A 1 18.82 -12.43 -29.99
C MET A 1 18.14 -13.21 -28.90
N SER A 2 18.87 -13.69 -27.90
CA SER A 2 18.25 -14.39 -26.77
C SER A 2 17.56 -13.35 -25.87
N THR A 3 16.41 -13.72 -25.30
CA THR A 3 15.56 -12.83 -24.52
C THR A 3 15.39 -13.39 -23.12
N ILE A 4 15.50 -12.52 -22.12
CA ILE A 4 15.29 -12.85 -20.72
C ILE A 4 14.17 -12.01 -20.12
N ALA A 5 13.45 -12.57 -19.17
CA ALA A 5 12.51 -11.86 -18.32
C ALA A 5 13.08 -11.74 -16.91
N LEU A 6 13.06 -10.53 -16.37
CA LEU A 6 13.50 -10.21 -15.01
C LEU A 6 12.26 -10.02 -14.14
N ALA A 7 12.15 -10.82 -13.10
CA ALA A 7 11.07 -10.73 -12.12
C ALA A 7 11.61 -10.15 -10.81
N PHE A 8 11.31 -8.88 -10.56
CA PHE A 8 11.46 -8.27 -9.25
C PHE A 8 10.23 -8.63 -8.43
N LEU A 9 10.42 -9.33 -7.32
CA LEU A 9 9.34 -9.65 -6.40
C LEU A 9 9.46 -8.74 -5.18
N ARG A 10 8.49 -7.83 -4.98
CA ARG A 10 8.47 -6.82 -3.92
C ARG A 10 7.50 -7.19 -2.81
N ASN A 11 7.94 -6.98 -1.58
CA ASN A 11 7.10 -7.01 -0.38
C ASN A 11 7.39 -5.75 0.42
N ARG A 12 6.48 -4.77 0.37
CA ARG A 12 6.68 -3.40 0.89
C ARG A 12 7.85 -2.70 0.18
N GLY A 13 8.89 -2.27 0.88
CA GLY A 13 10.05 -1.62 0.28
C GLY A 13 11.17 -2.55 -0.17
N ASP A 14 11.07 -3.84 0.15
CA ASP A 14 12.12 -4.82 -0.14
C ASP A 14 11.80 -5.61 -1.40
N VAL A 15 12.83 -6.03 -2.11
CA VAL A 15 12.74 -7.02 -3.19
C VAL A 15 13.47 -8.30 -2.80
N LEU A 16 13.03 -9.43 -3.35
CA LEU A 16 13.67 -10.72 -3.15
C LEU A 16 14.91 -10.83 -4.03
N PHE A 17 16.08 -10.87 -3.40
CA PHE A 17 17.34 -11.25 -4.02
C PHE A 17 17.58 -12.75 -3.89
N GLN A 18 18.32 -13.30 -4.84
CA GLN A 18 18.82 -14.67 -4.82
C GLN A 18 20.30 -14.70 -5.19
N GLN A 19 21.04 -15.68 -4.67
CA GLN A 19 22.41 -15.94 -5.13
C GLN A 19 22.39 -16.70 -6.46
N SER A 20 23.25 -16.31 -7.39
CA SER A 20 23.43 -17.00 -8.68
C SER A 20 23.84 -18.46 -8.46
N ALA A 21 23.22 -19.38 -9.19
CA ALA A 21 23.62 -20.79 -9.14
C ALA A 21 25.09 -20.96 -9.60
N THR A 22 25.89 -21.65 -8.78
CA THR A 22 27.34 -21.84 -8.96
C THR A 22 27.63 -22.77 -10.14
N ALA A 23 27.58 -22.26 -11.36
CA ALA A 23 28.00 -23.02 -12.52
C ALA A 23 29.45 -22.73 -12.94
N THR A 24 30.00 -21.52 -12.74
CA THR A 24 31.42 -21.25 -13.10
C THR A 24 32.02 -19.93 -12.61
N ASP A 25 31.28 -19.06 -11.90
CA ASP A 25 31.78 -17.76 -11.39
C ASP A 25 31.64 -17.62 -9.87
N THR A 26 32.33 -16.63 -9.32
CA THR A 26 32.13 -16.12 -7.95
C THR A 26 30.63 -15.87 -7.74
N PRO A 27 30.03 -16.34 -6.62
CA PRO A 27 28.62 -16.13 -6.36
C PRO A 27 28.28 -14.63 -6.32
N HIS A 28 27.33 -14.19 -7.13
CA HIS A 28 26.83 -12.81 -7.12
C HIS A 28 25.33 -12.79 -6.77
N TRP A 29 24.85 -11.63 -6.33
CA TRP A 29 23.43 -11.42 -6.04
C TRP A 29 22.69 -10.96 -7.29
N THR A 30 21.47 -11.46 -7.49
CA THR A 30 20.61 -11.08 -8.60
C THR A 30 19.14 -11.23 -8.20
N VAL A 31 18.23 -10.83 -9.10
CA VAL A 31 16.80 -11.12 -9.00
C VAL A 31 16.46 -12.34 -9.84
N HIS A 32 15.21 -12.79 -9.79
CA HIS A 32 14.83 -13.95 -10.58
C HIS A 32 14.85 -13.64 -12.07
N THR A 33 15.71 -14.35 -12.80
CA THR A 33 15.93 -14.19 -14.24
C THR A 33 15.61 -15.51 -14.92
N THR A 34 14.76 -15.47 -15.95
CA THR A 34 14.43 -16.66 -16.74
C THR A 34 14.55 -16.35 -18.22
N ASP A 35 15.00 -17.35 -18.99
CA ASP A 35 14.90 -17.30 -20.45
C ASP A 35 13.42 -17.25 -20.88
N VAL A 36 13.15 -16.52 -21.96
CA VAL A 36 11.84 -16.45 -22.60
C VAL A 36 11.81 -17.46 -23.75
N GLY A 37 10.88 -18.42 -23.69
CA GLY A 37 10.72 -19.39 -24.77
C GLY A 37 10.38 -18.73 -26.11
N ALA A 38 10.72 -19.39 -27.23
CA ALA A 38 10.59 -18.83 -28.58
C ALA A 38 9.16 -18.36 -28.96
N THR A 39 8.14 -18.90 -28.31
CA THR A 39 6.72 -18.52 -28.50
C THR A 39 6.07 -17.96 -27.23
N GLU A 40 6.85 -17.78 -26.17
CA GLU A 40 6.37 -17.31 -24.86
C GLU A 40 6.43 -15.78 -24.80
N GLN A 41 5.42 -15.17 -24.17
CA GLN A 41 5.46 -13.73 -23.88
C GLN A 41 6.35 -13.49 -22.65
N PRO A 42 7.20 -12.44 -22.62
CA PRO A 42 8.08 -12.17 -21.48
C PRO A 42 7.36 -12.07 -20.14
N LEU A 43 6.16 -11.47 -20.10
CA LEU A 43 5.35 -11.40 -18.87
C LEU A 43 4.91 -12.79 -18.38
N THR A 44 4.57 -13.70 -19.30
CA THR A 44 4.21 -15.09 -18.95
C THR A 44 5.40 -15.81 -18.35
N ALA A 45 6.59 -15.65 -18.94
CA ALA A 45 7.83 -16.20 -18.40
C ALA A 45 8.12 -15.64 -17.00
N ALA A 46 7.99 -14.33 -16.81
CA ALA A 46 8.20 -13.67 -15.52
C ALA A 46 7.21 -14.14 -14.44
N ARG A 47 5.93 -14.31 -14.79
CA ARG A 47 4.92 -14.87 -13.88
C ARG A 47 5.25 -16.29 -13.47
N ARG A 48 5.61 -17.15 -14.43
CA ARG A 48 6.05 -18.53 -14.15
C ARG A 48 7.25 -18.54 -13.22
N ALA A 49 8.23 -17.67 -13.44
CA ALA A 49 9.39 -17.51 -12.57
C ALA A 49 8.97 -17.24 -11.11
N VAL A 50 8.06 -16.30 -10.87
CA VAL A 50 7.60 -15.99 -9.50
C VAL A 50 6.80 -17.14 -8.89
N THR A 51 5.85 -17.73 -9.63
CA THR A 51 4.92 -18.71 -9.05
C THR A 51 5.50 -20.11 -8.95
N THR A 52 6.38 -20.50 -9.88
CA THR A 52 6.90 -21.86 -10.00
C THR A 52 8.34 -21.95 -9.51
N ASP A 53 9.20 -21.03 -9.94
CA ASP A 53 10.64 -21.15 -9.68
C ASP A 53 11.01 -20.57 -8.29
N ILE A 54 10.40 -19.44 -7.90
CA ILE A 54 10.47 -18.89 -6.53
C ILE A 54 9.47 -19.62 -5.60
N GLY A 55 8.32 -20.01 -6.14
CA GLY A 55 7.30 -20.79 -5.42
C GLY A 55 6.42 -19.96 -4.50
N VAL A 56 6.06 -18.75 -4.93
CA VAL A 56 5.09 -17.91 -4.21
C VAL A 56 3.67 -18.26 -4.66
N ASP A 57 2.72 -18.29 -3.73
CA ASP A 57 1.31 -18.49 -4.04
C ASP A 57 0.83 -17.44 -5.06
N VAL A 58 0.27 -17.92 -6.17
CA VAL A 58 -0.26 -17.09 -7.26
C VAL A 58 -1.33 -16.10 -6.78
N ASN A 59 -2.10 -16.45 -5.74
CA ASN A 59 -3.12 -15.57 -5.17
C ASN A 59 -2.52 -14.45 -4.31
N ALA A 60 -1.26 -14.59 -3.92
CA ALA A 60 -0.51 -13.61 -3.16
C ALA A 60 0.37 -12.73 -4.05
N VAL A 61 0.27 -12.83 -5.38
CA VAL A 61 1.14 -12.13 -6.33
C VAL A 61 0.31 -11.34 -7.34
N SER A 62 0.68 -10.09 -7.57
CA SER A 62 0.08 -9.20 -8.57
C SER A 62 1.15 -8.46 -9.34
N LEU A 63 0.92 -8.21 -10.63
CA LEU A 63 1.84 -7.38 -11.43
C LEU A 63 1.63 -5.92 -11.04
N ALA A 64 2.71 -5.23 -10.66
CA ALA A 64 2.68 -3.81 -10.32
C ALA A 64 3.14 -2.94 -11.52
N TYR A 65 4.28 -3.27 -12.11
CA TYR A 65 4.85 -2.49 -13.21
C TYR A 65 5.49 -3.40 -14.26
N ALA A 66 5.41 -2.99 -15.52
CA ALA A 66 6.14 -3.56 -16.64
C ALA A 66 7.00 -2.45 -17.25
N GLY A 67 8.31 -2.65 -17.32
CA GLY A 67 9.25 -1.65 -17.79
C GLY A 67 9.64 -1.86 -19.24
N GLU A 68 10.19 -0.82 -19.84
CA GLU A 68 10.76 -0.91 -21.19
C GLU A 68 11.95 -1.87 -21.21
N PRO A 69 12.13 -2.64 -22.31
CA PRO A 69 13.23 -3.58 -22.42
C PRO A 69 14.58 -2.87 -22.55
N LEU A 70 15.62 -3.46 -21.97
CA LEU A 70 17.00 -2.97 -22.04
C LEU A 70 17.98 -4.04 -22.57
N SER A 71 19.19 -3.61 -22.94
CA SER A 71 20.27 -4.52 -23.31
C SER A 71 20.98 -5.02 -22.05
N ALA A 72 21.06 -6.34 -21.88
CA ALA A 72 21.72 -6.98 -20.77
C ALA A 72 22.92 -7.79 -21.26
N SER A 73 24.12 -7.42 -20.81
CA SER A 73 25.33 -8.22 -21.04
C SER A 73 25.38 -9.36 -20.03
N THR A 74 25.25 -10.60 -20.48
CA THR A 74 25.30 -11.81 -19.65
C THR A 74 26.45 -12.72 -20.08
N VAL A 75 26.69 -13.80 -19.33
CA VAL A 75 27.66 -14.85 -19.70
C VAL A 75 27.33 -15.48 -21.06
N ALA A 76 26.04 -15.50 -21.44
CA ALA A 76 25.58 -16.02 -22.73
C ALA A 76 25.69 -15.00 -23.89
N GLY A 77 26.18 -13.78 -23.63
CA GLY A 77 26.30 -12.68 -24.58
C GLY A 77 25.30 -11.55 -24.33
N GLU A 78 25.12 -10.67 -25.31
CA GLU A 78 24.07 -9.64 -25.23
C GLU A 78 22.67 -10.26 -25.41
N GLN A 79 21.80 -9.97 -24.45
CA GLN A 79 20.40 -10.39 -24.44
C GLN A 79 19.48 -9.18 -24.25
N THR A 80 18.24 -9.30 -24.72
CA THR A 80 17.20 -8.31 -24.41
C THR A 80 16.53 -8.69 -23.10
N ALA A 81 16.54 -7.81 -22.11
CA ALA A 81 15.94 -8.04 -20.81
C ALA A 81 14.63 -7.26 -20.64
N TYR A 82 13.57 -7.96 -20.26
CA TYR A 82 12.25 -7.37 -19.97
C TYR A 82 12.01 -7.34 -18.46
N PRO A 83 12.03 -6.17 -17.81
CA PRO A 83 11.82 -6.06 -16.37
C PRO A 83 10.34 -6.00 -15.99
N PHE A 84 9.97 -6.75 -14.95
CA PHE A 84 8.64 -6.77 -14.36
C PHE A 84 8.72 -6.68 -12.83
N MET A 85 7.93 -5.79 -12.24
CA MET A 85 7.72 -5.71 -10.80
C MET A 85 6.44 -6.44 -10.41
N PHE A 86 6.55 -7.39 -9.49
CA PHE A 86 5.44 -8.09 -8.87
C PHE A 86 5.34 -7.72 -7.40
N ASP A 87 4.15 -7.35 -6.94
CA ASP A 87 3.85 -7.22 -5.53
C ASP A 87 3.43 -8.55 -4.93
N THR A 88 3.88 -8.81 -3.70
CA THR A 88 3.39 -9.93 -2.91
C THR A 88 3.05 -9.58 -1.47
N THR A 89 2.02 -10.23 -0.94
CA THR A 89 1.58 -10.12 0.45
C THR A 89 2.34 -11.05 1.40
N THR A 90 3.21 -11.93 0.89
CA THR A 90 3.95 -12.91 1.69
C THR A 90 5.45 -12.86 1.40
N ARG A 91 6.26 -13.15 2.43
CA ARG A 91 7.70 -13.38 2.28
C ARG A 91 8.06 -14.87 2.19
N SER A 92 7.05 -15.75 2.21
CA SER A 92 7.24 -17.20 2.11
C SER A 92 7.55 -17.62 0.68
N THR A 93 8.65 -18.34 0.49
CA THR A 93 9.11 -18.87 -0.80
C THR A 93 9.46 -20.36 -0.64
N THR A 94 9.41 -21.15 -1.71
CA THR A 94 9.79 -22.58 -1.66
C THR A 94 11.06 -22.90 -2.47
N THR A 95 11.75 -21.88 -2.97
CA THR A 95 13.00 -22.05 -3.73
C THR A 95 14.13 -22.61 -2.86
N SER A 96 15.01 -23.41 -3.48
CA SER A 96 16.19 -24.01 -2.85
C SER A 96 17.41 -23.08 -2.84
N ASN A 97 17.40 -22.03 -3.67
CA ASN A 97 18.51 -21.08 -3.71
C ASN A 97 18.50 -20.20 -2.46
N PRO A 98 19.68 -19.80 -1.92
CA PRO A 98 19.74 -18.79 -0.87
C PRO A 98 19.08 -17.50 -1.36
N THR A 99 18.11 -17.01 -0.58
CA THR A 99 17.36 -15.79 -0.88
C THR A 99 17.39 -14.83 0.31
N GLU A 100 17.23 -13.56 0.01
CA GLU A 100 17.20 -12.49 1.01
C GLU A 100 16.21 -11.40 0.56
N TRP A 101 15.40 -10.90 1.49
CA TRP A 101 14.58 -9.71 1.27
C TRP A 101 15.38 -8.50 1.74
N CYS A 102 15.69 -7.59 0.83
CA CYS A 102 16.39 -6.36 1.18
C CYS A 102 16.01 -5.19 0.25
N PRO A 103 16.37 -3.94 0.62
CA PRO A 103 16.14 -2.79 -0.24
C PRO A 103 16.79 -2.97 -1.62
N PRO A 104 16.10 -2.60 -2.71
CA PRO A 104 16.67 -2.55 -4.07
C PRO A 104 18.01 -1.82 -4.17
N THR A 105 18.25 -0.82 -3.31
CA THR A 105 19.49 -0.05 -3.27
C THR A 105 20.72 -0.89 -2.90
N GLU A 106 20.54 -2.10 -2.36
CA GLU A 106 21.61 -3.09 -2.19
C GLU A 106 22.25 -3.52 -3.53
N MET A 107 21.58 -3.33 -4.68
CA MET A 107 22.19 -3.55 -6.00
C MET A 107 23.39 -2.63 -6.25
N LEU A 108 23.44 -1.47 -5.59
CA LEU A 108 24.50 -0.46 -5.74
C LEU A 108 25.76 -0.82 -4.94
N THR A 109 25.64 -1.67 -3.93
CA THR A 109 26.71 -2.00 -2.98
C THR A 109 27.16 -3.45 -3.08
N ARG A 110 26.25 -4.37 -3.44
CA ARG A 110 26.55 -5.80 -3.64
C ARG A 110 27.11 -6.06 -5.03
N GLU A 111 27.85 -7.15 -5.15
CA GLU A 111 28.25 -7.68 -6.47
C GLU A 111 26.99 -8.19 -7.20
N THR A 112 26.55 -7.42 -8.20
CA THR A 112 25.38 -7.69 -9.03
C THR A 112 25.70 -7.40 -10.51
N PRO A 113 24.90 -7.89 -11.48
CA PRO A 113 25.07 -7.50 -12.88
C PRO A 113 24.97 -5.97 -13.05
N PRO A 114 25.87 -5.31 -13.80
CA PRO A 114 25.92 -3.84 -13.91
C PRO A 114 24.63 -3.19 -14.42
N TRP A 115 23.84 -3.92 -15.22
CA TRP A 115 22.56 -3.46 -15.78
C TRP A 115 21.36 -3.70 -14.84
N LEU A 116 21.55 -4.36 -13.70
CA LEU A 116 20.44 -4.77 -12.83
C LEU A 116 19.75 -3.57 -12.18
N TRP A 117 20.51 -2.57 -11.76
CA TRP A 117 19.94 -1.33 -11.19
C TRP A 117 19.12 -0.57 -12.24
N GLU A 118 19.62 -0.45 -13.47
CA GLU A 118 18.88 0.18 -14.58
C GLU A 118 17.58 -0.59 -14.87
N ALA A 119 17.63 -1.93 -14.86
CA ALA A 119 16.45 -2.77 -15.00
C ALA A 119 15.43 -2.58 -13.87
N TYR A 120 15.90 -2.40 -12.63
CA TYR A 120 15.03 -2.07 -11.50
C TYR A 120 14.38 -0.69 -11.69
N GLN A 121 15.17 0.33 -12.08
CA GLN A 121 14.66 1.69 -12.30
C GLN A 121 13.54 1.75 -13.34
N ALA A 122 13.58 0.88 -14.36
CA ALA A 122 12.51 0.75 -15.35
C ALA A 122 11.15 0.29 -14.78
N VAL A 123 11.15 -0.29 -13.57
CA VAL A 123 9.94 -0.77 -12.87
C VAL A 123 9.83 -0.28 -11.43
N ALA A 124 10.61 0.75 -11.07
CA ALA A 124 10.57 1.38 -9.76
C ALA A 124 9.35 2.33 -9.66
N PRO A 125 8.79 2.53 -8.44
CA PRO A 125 7.76 3.54 -8.26
C PRO A 125 8.30 4.95 -8.54
N THR A 126 7.47 5.80 -9.14
CA THR A 126 7.79 7.21 -9.43
C THR A 126 6.67 8.10 -8.90
N SER A 127 6.90 9.40 -8.76
CA SER A 127 5.84 10.35 -8.41
C SER A 127 4.66 10.29 -9.39
N ALA A 128 4.94 10.11 -10.70
CA ALA A 128 3.93 9.97 -11.73
C ALA A 128 3.12 8.67 -11.58
N SER A 129 3.78 7.54 -11.32
CA SER A 129 3.06 6.27 -11.14
C SER A 129 2.24 6.25 -9.84
N ILE A 130 2.71 6.92 -8.78
CA ILE A 130 1.95 7.08 -7.54
C ILE A 130 0.74 8.00 -7.75
N ALA A 131 0.89 9.09 -8.52
CA ALA A 131 -0.20 10.00 -8.81
C ALA A 131 -1.34 9.34 -9.61
N ALA A 132 -0.98 8.46 -10.55
CA ALA A 132 -1.92 7.75 -11.43
C ALA A 132 -2.52 6.47 -10.83
N ASP A 133 -2.07 6.03 -9.64
CA ASP A 133 -2.50 4.75 -9.08
C ASP A 133 -3.82 4.86 -8.31
N GLU A 134 -4.92 4.56 -8.98
CA GLU A 134 -6.28 4.52 -8.43
C GLU A 134 -6.67 3.16 -7.85
N GLU A 135 -5.80 2.17 -7.99
CA GLU A 135 -6.08 0.79 -7.60
C GLU A 135 -5.63 0.48 -6.19
N HIS A 136 -4.64 1.18 -5.63
CA HIS A 136 -4.04 0.86 -4.33
C HIS A 136 -4.44 1.84 -3.22
N GLY A 137 -4.51 1.33 -1.99
CA GLY A 137 -4.84 2.14 -0.82
C GLY A 137 -3.67 3.02 -0.36
N SER A 138 -4.00 4.06 0.42
CA SER A 138 -3.08 5.08 0.91
C SER A 138 -1.83 4.55 1.64
N ALA A 139 -1.95 3.44 2.39
CA ALA A 139 -0.81 2.82 3.07
C ALA A 139 0.23 2.28 2.08
N GLU A 140 -0.20 1.60 1.02
CA GLU A 140 0.66 1.03 -0.03
C GLU A 140 1.36 2.14 -0.82
N LEU A 141 0.60 3.14 -1.27
CA LEU A 141 1.15 4.26 -2.03
C LEU A 141 2.20 5.06 -1.26
N SER A 142 2.02 5.21 0.06
CA SER A 142 3.02 5.87 0.89
C SER A 142 4.33 5.08 1.05
N ILE A 143 4.28 3.74 1.07
CA ILE A 143 5.49 2.89 1.06
C ILE A 143 6.21 3.02 -0.30
N ARG A 144 5.44 3.07 -1.39
CA ARG A 144 6.00 3.31 -2.73
C ARG A 144 6.64 4.70 -2.84
N ALA A 145 6.03 5.72 -2.25
CA ALA A 145 6.61 7.06 -2.17
C ALA A 145 7.92 7.09 -1.37
N LEU A 146 7.95 6.44 -0.20
CA LEU A 146 9.18 6.29 0.58
C LEU A 146 10.26 5.52 -0.19
N SER A 147 9.88 4.50 -0.95
CA SER A 147 10.80 3.74 -1.79
C SER A 147 11.41 4.63 -2.87
N ALA A 148 10.59 5.42 -3.58
CA ALA A 148 11.06 6.37 -4.59
C ALA A 148 12.01 7.44 -4.01
N LEU A 149 11.72 7.92 -2.79
CA LEU A 149 12.61 8.86 -2.08
C LEU A 149 13.94 8.19 -1.70
N ARG A 150 13.89 6.99 -1.11
CA ARG A 150 15.07 6.19 -0.76
C ARG A 150 15.95 5.96 -1.99
N ASP A 151 15.36 5.52 -3.10
CA ASP A 151 16.08 5.14 -4.31
C ASP A 151 16.72 6.37 -4.97
N THR A 152 16.03 7.52 -4.96
CA THR A 152 16.62 8.81 -5.39
C THR A 152 17.81 9.17 -4.50
N ALA A 153 17.64 9.09 -3.18
CA ALA A 153 18.66 9.46 -2.22
C ALA A 153 19.91 8.55 -2.27
N ALA A 154 19.75 7.29 -2.71
CA ALA A 154 20.85 6.34 -2.88
C ALA A 154 21.82 6.72 -4.00
N VAL A 155 21.35 7.43 -5.02
CA VAL A 155 22.14 7.79 -6.22
C VAL A 155 22.36 9.29 -6.39
N ALA A 156 21.77 10.12 -5.52
CA ALA A 156 21.89 11.57 -5.60
C ALA A 156 23.23 12.05 -5.01
N ASP A 157 23.93 12.90 -5.76
CA ASP A 157 25.13 13.59 -5.29
C ASP A 157 24.81 14.77 -4.36
N GLU A 158 23.66 15.42 -4.58
CA GLU A 158 23.27 16.65 -3.90
C GLU A 158 21.85 16.57 -3.34
N MET A 159 21.63 17.24 -2.19
CA MET A 159 20.30 17.33 -1.57
C MET A 159 19.24 17.98 -2.46
N ALA A 160 19.64 18.81 -3.43
CA ALA A 160 18.70 19.47 -4.35
C ALA A 160 17.87 18.45 -5.16
N ALA A 161 18.48 17.34 -5.60
CA ALA A 161 17.77 16.27 -6.31
C ALA A 161 16.78 15.55 -5.39
N VAL A 162 17.19 15.27 -4.14
CA VAL A 162 16.35 14.63 -3.13
C VAL A 162 15.14 15.51 -2.79
N HIS A 163 15.34 16.81 -2.56
CA HIS A 163 14.25 17.76 -2.30
C HIS A 163 13.29 17.89 -3.49
N ALA A 164 13.79 17.89 -4.73
CA ALA A 164 12.94 17.93 -5.93
C ALA A 164 12.03 16.68 -6.03
N THR A 165 12.58 15.50 -5.77
CA THR A 165 11.78 14.27 -5.70
C THR A 165 10.78 14.32 -4.56
N ALA A 166 11.19 14.75 -3.36
CA ALA A 166 10.30 14.84 -2.21
C ALA A 166 9.11 15.77 -2.44
N ARG A 167 9.33 16.96 -3.01
CA ARG A 167 8.25 17.89 -3.41
C ARG A 167 7.29 17.25 -4.40
N SER A 168 7.82 16.50 -5.37
CA SER A 168 6.99 15.79 -6.35
C SER A 168 6.15 14.69 -5.70
N LEU A 169 6.70 13.97 -4.73
CA LEU A 169 6.01 12.89 -4.01
C LEU A 169 4.94 13.41 -3.05
N VAL A 170 5.21 14.48 -2.30
CA VAL A 170 4.25 15.13 -1.40
C VAL A 170 2.99 15.56 -2.16
N ASN A 171 3.15 16.02 -3.40
CA ASN A 171 2.06 16.48 -4.25
C ASN A 171 1.41 15.38 -5.11
N ALA A 172 1.92 14.13 -5.07
CA ALA A 172 1.43 13.07 -5.94
C ALA A 172 -0.01 12.63 -5.60
N ARG A 173 -0.37 12.60 -4.31
CA ARG A 173 -1.72 12.25 -3.82
C ARG A 173 -2.13 13.18 -2.66
N PRO A 174 -2.52 14.44 -2.93
CA PRO A 174 -2.78 15.44 -1.88
C PRO A 174 -3.88 15.06 -0.88
N THR A 175 -4.80 14.20 -1.28
CA THR A 175 -5.92 13.70 -0.47
C THR A 175 -5.54 12.58 0.51
N MET A 176 -4.35 11.99 0.33
CA MET A 176 -3.80 10.91 1.15
C MET A 176 -2.71 11.46 2.08
N ALA A 177 -3.12 11.97 3.25
CA ALA A 177 -2.21 12.63 4.19
C ALA A 177 -0.98 11.78 4.56
N VAL A 178 -1.12 10.46 4.58
CA VAL A 178 -0.03 9.51 4.87
C VAL A 178 1.16 9.62 3.92
N VAL A 179 0.94 9.97 2.65
CA VAL A 179 2.02 10.11 1.67
C VAL A 179 2.91 11.29 2.04
N SER A 180 2.31 12.48 2.19
CA SER A 180 3.04 13.69 2.57
C SER A 180 3.63 13.59 3.97
N ASN A 181 2.88 13.08 4.94
CA ASN A 181 3.32 12.94 6.33
C ASN A 181 4.57 12.09 6.49
N ARG A 182 4.65 10.96 5.77
CA ARG A 182 5.82 10.07 5.82
C ARG A 182 7.04 10.68 5.15
N ILE A 183 6.86 11.32 3.99
CA ILE A 183 7.95 12.04 3.31
C ILE A 183 8.46 13.20 4.17
N ASN A 184 7.56 14.00 4.73
CA ASN A 184 7.89 15.11 5.62
C ASN A 184 8.63 14.64 6.87
N ARG A 185 8.26 13.49 7.46
CA ARG A 185 8.99 12.92 8.59
C ARG A 185 10.41 12.46 8.22
N VAL A 186 10.63 11.96 7.01
CA VAL A 186 11.99 11.60 6.56
C VAL A 186 12.86 12.84 6.41
N LEU A 187 12.29 13.97 6.01
CA LEU A 187 13.02 15.24 5.80
C LEU A 187 12.97 16.19 7.00
N SER A 188 12.19 15.87 8.03
CA SER A 188 12.15 16.67 9.25
C SER A 188 13.54 16.74 9.89
N GLU A 189 13.80 17.79 10.66
CA GLU A 189 15.11 18.02 11.28
C GLU A 189 16.25 18.27 10.28
N ALA A 190 15.93 18.53 9.00
CA ALA A 190 16.85 18.97 7.95
C ALA A 190 18.08 18.07 7.79
N PRO A 191 17.90 16.82 7.30
CA PRO A 191 19.03 15.93 7.01
C PRO A 191 20.03 16.62 6.08
N SER A 192 21.31 16.41 6.36
CA SER A 192 22.40 17.14 5.73
C SER A 192 22.96 16.46 4.49
N THR A 193 22.66 15.17 4.29
CA THR A 193 23.17 14.38 3.16
C THR A 193 22.10 13.46 2.55
N PRO A 194 22.20 13.14 1.24
CA PRO A 194 21.34 12.15 0.61
C PRO A 194 21.38 10.78 1.33
N ARG A 195 22.55 10.38 1.84
CA ARG A 195 22.70 9.14 2.60
C ARG A 195 21.84 9.12 3.88
N GLU A 196 21.78 10.22 4.63
CA GLU A 196 20.90 10.31 5.81
C GLU A 196 19.42 10.16 5.42
N VAL A 197 19.01 10.73 4.29
CA VAL A 197 17.64 10.56 3.76
C VAL A 197 17.37 9.12 3.34
N HIS A 198 18.33 8.47 2.67
CA HIS A 198 18.23 7.06 2.30
C HIS A 198 17.99 6.15 3.52
N ASP A 199 18.80 6.33 4.56
CA ASP A 199 18.73 5.49 5.77
C ASP A 199 17.40 5.73 6.51
N ARG A 200 17.00 6.99 6.68
CA ARG A 200 15.71 7.36 7.29
C ARG A 200 14.50 6.90 6.48
N ALA A 201 14.55 6.95 5.15
CA ALA A 201 13.48 6.45 4.29
C ALA A 201 13.33 4.93 4.41
N THR A 202 14.45 4.20 4.52
CA THR A 202 14.46 2.76 4.77
C THR A 202 13.80 2.43 6.12
N GLU A 203 14.22 3.09 7.19
CA GLU A 203 13.60 2.94 8.52
C GLU A 203 12.11 3.29 8.52
N ALA A 204 11.71 4.33 7.78
CA ALA A 204 10.32 4.75 7.67
C ALA A 204 9.43 3.69 6.97
N ILE A 205 9.96 2.95 5.99
CA ILE A 205 9.23 1.85 5.33
C ILE A 205 8.96 0.70 6.31
N ASP A 206 9.95 0.35 7.13
CA ASP A 206 9.80 -0.70 8.16
C ASP A 206 8.86 -0.26 9.29
N ALA A 207 8.98 0.99 9.71
CA ALA A 207 8.10 1.59 10.70
C ALA A 207 6.64 1.61 10.22
N ALA A 208 6.41 1.95 8.95
CA ALA A 208 5.08 1.94 8.33
C ALA A 208 4.40 0.56 8.45
N GLY A 209 5.07 -0.51 8.03
CA GLY A 209 4.52 -1.87 8.12
C GLY A 209 4.33 -2.35 9.57
N THR A 210 5.12 -1.82 10.50
CA THR A 210 4.98 -2.12 11.94
C THR A 210 3.81 -1.38 12.56
N ALA A 211 3.58 -0.12 12.18
CA ALA A 211 2.46 0.68 12.65
C ALA A 211 1.11 0.00 12.29
N ASP A 212 0.92 -0.37 11.02
CA ASP A 212 -0.32 -1.02 10.57
C ASP A 212 -0.61 -2.31 11.35
N ARG A 213 0.40 -3.17 11.52
CA ARG A 213 0.29 -4.42 12.27
C ARG A 213 -0.03 -4.20 13.76
N ARG A 214 0.55 -3.17 14.38
CA ARG A 214 0.26 -2.81 15.77
C ARG A 214 -1.15 -2.24 15.93
N ALA A 215 -1.59 -1.37 15.01
CA ALA A 215 -2.97 -0.87 15.00
C ALA A 215 -3.98 -2.01 14.86
N ALA A 216 -3.71 -2.94 13.93
CA ALA A 216 -4.51 -4.15 13.74
C ALA A 216 -4.55 -5.03 15.00
N GLN A 217 -3.43 -5.17 15.72
CA GLN A 217 -3.37 -5.91 16.98
C GLN A 217 -4.17 -5.22 18.11
N ASN A 218 -4.07 -3.91 18.21
CA ASN A 218 -4.68 -3.14 19.30
C ASN A 218 -6.21 -3.12 19.21
N VAL A 219 -6.79 -3.17 18.01
CA VAL A 219 -8.26 -3.13 17.86
C VAL A 219 -8.96 -4.43 18.26
N ILE A 220 -8.24 -5.56 18.31
CA ILE A 220 -8.85 -6.90 18.52
C ILE A 220 -9.66 -6.97 19.81
N GLU A 221 -9.16 -6.40 20.92
CA GLU A 221 -9.85 -6.45 22.22
C GLU A 221 -11.15 -5.64 22.26
N HIS A 222 -11.38 -4.79 21.25
CA HIS A 222 -12.58 -3.98 21.10
C HIS A 222 -13.65 -4.62 20.21
N LEU A 223 -13.32 -5.74 19.55
CA LEU A 223 -14.23 -6.44 18.65
C LEU A 223 -14.91 -7.60 19.38
N SER A 224 -16.14 -7.89 18.97
CA SER A 224 -16.90 -9.02 19.47
C SER A 224 -17.96 -9.42 18.45
N GLY A 225 -18.40 -10.69 18.49
CA GLY A 225 -19.51 -11.17 17.67
C GLY A 225 -19.24 -11.05 16.17
N THR A 226 -20.26 -10.68 15.40
CA THR A 226 -20.15 -10.42 13.95
C THR A 226 -19.68 -8.99 13.70
N VAL A 227 -18.58 -8.83 12.97
CA VAL A 227 -18.01 -7.51 12.63
C VAL A 227 -18.41 -7.11 11.21
N LEU A 228 -18.94 -5.91 11.03
CA LEU A 228 -19.24 -5.34 9.71
C LEU A 228 -18.15 -4.37 9.29
N THR A 229 -17.65 -4.52 8.06
CA THR A 229 -16.69 -3.61 7.43
C THR A 229 -17.16 -3.18 6.04
N LEU A 230 -16.55 -2.11 5.52
CA LEU A 230 -16.65 -1.69 4.13
C LEU A 230 -15.25 -1.49 3.53
N SER A 231 -15.19 -1.36 2.21
CA SER A 231 -14.00 -1.04 1.44
C SER A 231 -12.89 -2.09 1.59
N ARG A 232 -11.65 -1.72 1.24
CA ARG A 232 -10.47 -2.57 1.25
C ARG A 232 -9.31 -1.86 1.94
N SER A 233 -9.21 -2.09 3.25
CA SER A 233 -8.08 -1.65 4.08
C SER A 233 -7.23 -2.84 4.52
N GLY A 234 -5.92 -2.78 4.25
CA GLY A 234 -4.97 -3.81 4.69
C GLY A 234 -4.92 -3.96 6.21
N THR A 235 -5.00 -2.84 6.94
CA THR A 235 -5.02 -2.81 8.41
C THR A 235 -6.29 -3.47 8.97
N VAL A 236 -7.45 -3.22 8.34
CA VAL A 236 -8.72 -3.85 8.73
C VAL A 236 -8.69 -5.36 8.44
N ILE A 237 -8.19 -5.76 7.26
CA ILE A 237 -8.06 -7.18 6.91
C ILE A 237 -7.17 -7.91 7.92
N ASP A 238 -6.00 -7.36 8.25
CA ASP A 238 -5.09 -7.96 9.25
C ASP A 238 -5.77 -8.05 10.63
N ALA A 239 -6.51 -7.02 11.05
CA ALA A 239 -7.25 -7.02 12.31
C ALA A 239 -8.32 -8.13 12.35
N LEU A 240 -9.12 -8.26 11.29
CA LEU A 240 -10.20 -9.25 11.20
C LEU A 240 -9.66 -10.68 11.15
N ILE A 241 -8.57 -10.91 10.41
CA ILE A 241 -7.90 -12.23 10.36
C ILE A 241 -7.40 -12.63 11.75
N ARG A 242 -6.76 -11.69 12.47
CA ARG A 242 -6.23 -11.96 13.82
C ARG A 242 -7.33 -12.15 14.85
N ALA A 243 -8.43 -11.39 14.74
CA ALA A 243 -9.55 -11.48 15.67
C ALA A 243 -10.36 -12.77 15.48
N GLY A 244 -10.49 -13.27 14.24
CA GLY A 244 -11.17 -14.53 13.96
C GLY A 244 -12.71 -14.46 14.06
N HIS A 245 -13.29 -13.26 14.08
CA HIS A 245 -14.73 -13.06 14.17
C HIS A 245 -15.44 -13.29 12.82
N PRO A 246 -16.68 -13.81 12.81
CA PRO A 246 -17.53 -13.76 11.63
C PRO A 246 -17.62 -12.33 11.11
N THR A 247 -17.48 -12.15 9.80
CA THR A 247 -17.38 -10.83 9.20
C THR A 247 -18.45 -10.64 8.13
N MET A 248 -19.18 -9.53 8.22
CA MET A 248 -19.99 -9.04 7.11
C MET A 248 -19.21 -7.96 6.36
N VAL A 249 -19.23 -8.00 5.03
CA VAL A 249 -18.52 -7.04 4.18
C VAL A 249 -19.51 -6.45 3.19
N THR A 250 -19.60 -5.12 3.13
CA THR A 250 -20.38 -4.48 2.06
C THR A 250 -19.62 -4.51 0.74
N GLU A 251 -20.31 -4.68 -0.38
CA GLU A 251 -19.67 -4.76 -1.70
C GLU A 251 -18.83 -3.53 -2.03
N SER A 252 -19.19 -2.34 -1.53
CA SER A 252 -18.46 -1.07 -1.68
C SER A 252 -18.46 -0.54 -3.11
N ARG A 253 -19.65 -0.19 -3.60
CA ARG A 253 -19.82 0.49 -4.90
C ARG A 253 -19.08 1.84 -4.93
N PRO A 254 -18.64 2.30 -6.12
CA PRO A 254 -18.83 1.65 -7.41
C PRO A 254 -17.81 0.53 -7.73
N ALA A 255 -16.62 0.58 -7.14
CA ALA A 255 -15.50 -0.30 -7.49
C ALA A 255 -15.64 -1.76 -7.01
N CYS A 256 -16.61 -2.04 -6.14
CA CYS A 256 -16.88 -3.36 -5.57
C CYS A 256 -15.69 -3.99 -4.82
N GLU A 257 -14.78 -3.15 -4.31
CA GLU A 257 -13.54 -3.56 -3.64
C GLU A 257 -13.75 -4.36 -2.34
N GLY A 258 -14.94 -4.26 -1.73
CA GLY A 258 -15.32 -5.08 -0.58
C GLY A 258 -15.42 -6.57 -0.93
N VAL A 259 -15.70 -6.91 -2.18
CA VAL A 259 -15.65 -8.31 -2.65
C VAL A 259 -14.23 -8.86 -2.54
N THR A 260 -13.21 -8.07 -2.91
CA THR A 260 -11.80 -8.47 -2.75
C THR A 260 -11.44 -8.65 -1.27
N THR A 261 -11.94 -7.78 -0.39
CA THR A 261 -11.79 -7.93 1.07
C THR A 261 -12.39 -9.26 1.55
N ALA A 262 -13.62 -9.57 1.15
CA ALA A 262 -14.31 -10.80 1.51
C ALA A 262 -13.53 -12.05 1.05
N GLU A 263 -13.05 -12.07 -0.19
CA GLU A 263 -12.25 -13.20 -0.69
C GLU A 263 -10.95 -13.38 0.10
N LYS A 264 -10.26 -12.30 0.46
CA LYS A 264 -9.03 -12.37 1.27
C LYS A 264 -9.30 -12.95 2.66
N LEU A 265 -10.40 -12.57 3.28
CA LEU A 265 -10.83 -13.09 4.57
C LEU A 265 -11.21 -14.57 4.50
N VAL A 266 -11.95 -15.00 3.47
CA VAL A 266 -12.28 -16.42 3.25
C VAL A 266 -11.02 -17.27 3.03
N ARG A 267 -10.06 -16.79 2.23
CA ARG A 267 -8.77 -17.48 2.04
C ARG A 267 -7.99 -17.64 3.36
N ALA A 268 -8.19 -16.72 4.30
CA ALA A 268 -7.61 -16.78 5.64
C ALA A 268 -8.44 -17.60 6.66
N GLY A 269 -9.55 -18.21 6.22
CA GLY A 269 -10.38 -19.08 7.06
C GLY A 269 -11.44 -18.36 7.90
N ILE A 270 -11.75 -17.10 7.60
CA ILE A 270 -12.81 -16.34 8.26
C ILE A 270 -14.18 -16.67 7.64
N ASP A 271 -15.21 -16.80 8.48
CA ASP A 271 -16.60 -16.90 8.02
C ASP A 271 -17.08 -15.52 7.54
N VAL A 272 -17.47 -15.42 6.27
CA VAL A 272 -17.73 -14.15 5.61
C VAL A 272 -19.08 -14.14 4.91
N THR A 273 -19.86 -13.09 5.16
CA THR A 273 -21.06 -12.74 4.38
C THR A 273 -20.84 -11.45 3.61
N VAL A 274 -21.09 -11.46 2.30
CA VAL A 274 -21.12 -10.22 1.48
C VAL A 274 -22.54 -9.70 1.40
N THR A 275 -22.72 -8.39 1.54
CA THR A 275 -24.01 -7.69 1.41
C THR A 275 -23.90 -6.44 0.55
N THR A 276 -25.01 -5.89 0.10
CA THR A 276 -25.01 -4.60 -0.62
C THR A 276 -24.84 -3.45 0.36
N ASP A 277 -24.29 -2.33 -0.10
CA ASP A 277 -24.11 -1.14 0.74
C ASP A 277 -25.46 -0.66 1.32
N ALA A 278 -26.55 -0.79 0.55
CA ALA A 278 -27.90 -0.41 0.96
C ALA A 278 -28.53 -1.34 2.02
N ALA A 279 -28.11 -2.61 2.07
CA ALA A 279 -28.64 -3.58 3.03
C ALA A 279 -27.92 -3.52 4.39
N ALA A 280 -26.77 -2.86 4.49
CA ALA A 280 -25.96 -2.79 5.71
C ALA A 280 -26.76 -2.30 6.93
N ALA A 281 -27.52 -1.21 6.78
CA ALA A 281 -28.34 -0.66 7.87
C ALA A 281 -29.45 -1.62 8.32
N MET A 282 -30.02 -2.40 7.40
CA MET A 282 -31.02 -3.42 7.73
C MET A 282 -30.40 -4.55 8.57
N HIS A 283 -29.21 -5.01 8.21
CA HIS A 283 -28.50 -6.04 8.98
C HIS A 283 -28.14 -5.57 10.38
N ILE A 284 -27.66 -4.31 10.51
CA ILE A 284 -27.42 -3.68 11.80
C ILE A 284 -28.72 -3.61 12.63
N GLY A 285 -29.81 -3.07 12.06
CA GLY A 285 -31.08 -2.90 12.77
C GLY A 285 -31.75 -4.21 13.17
N ASN A 286 -31.49 -5.31 12.45
CA ASN A 286 -31.97 -6.65 12.78
C ASN A 286 -31.10 -7.37 13.82
N GLY A 287 -30.02 -6.74 14.32
CA GLY A 287 -29.11 -7.33 15.30
C GLY A 287 -28.20 -8.42 14.74
N ALA A 288 -27.93 -8.42 13.42
CA ALA A 288 -27.02 -9.37 12.79
C ALA A 288 -25.53 -8.96 12.88
N VAL A 289 -25.25 -7.78 13.44
CA VAL A 289 -23.93 -7.17 13.52
C VAL A 289 -23.73 -6.67 14.95
N ASP A 290 -22.59 -7.03 15.53
CA ASP A 290 -22.23 -6.71 16.91
C ASP A 290 -21.23 -5.56 17.01
N ALA A 291 -20.44 -5.30 15.95
CA ALA A 291 -19.53 -4.17 15.87
C ALA A 291 -19.30 -3.72 14.41
N VAL A 292 -18.98 -2.44 14.23
CA VAL A 292 -18.49 -1.90 12.94
C VAL A 292 -17.00 -1.60 13.06
N LEU A 293 -16.22 -2.05 12.08
CA LEU A 293 -14.80 -1.73 11.97
C LEU A 293 -14.50 -1.23 10.55
N VAL A 294 -13.85 -0.08 10.43
CA VAL A 294 -13.45 0.50 9.14
C VAL A 294 -12.02 1.01 9.19
N GLY A 295 -11.44 1.24 8.01
CA GLY A 295 -10.18 1.96 7.88
C GLY A 295 -10.38 3.47 7.85
N ALA A 296 -9.29 4.19 7.61
CA ALA A 296 -9.32 5.59 7.22
C ALA A 296 -8.32 5.82 6.10
N ASP A 297 -8.59 6.79 5.24
CA ASP A 297 -7.60 7.36 4.33
C ASP A 297 -6.95 8.60 4.94
N THR A 298 -7.77 9.43 5.59
CA THR A 298 -7.32 10.60 6.34
C THR A 298 -8.15 10.76 7.62
N ILE A 299 -7.50 11.10 8.73
CA ILE A 299 -8.14 11.53 9.98
C ILE A 299 -7.85 13.02 10.15
N LEU A 300 -8.87 13.85 10.26
CA LEU A 300 -8.71 15.28 10.39
C LEU A 300 -8.33 15.69 11.83
N PRO A 301 -7.74 16.88 12.05
CA PRO A 301 -7.36 17.35 13.39
C PRO A 301 -8.51 17.40 14.41
N ASN A 302 -9.76 17.52 13.95
CA ASN A 302 -10.95 17.50 14.81
C ASN A 302 -11.50 16.07 15.07
N GLY A 303 -10.75 15.05 14.66
CA GLY A 303 -11.08 13.62 14.80
C GLY A 303 -12.00 13.06 13.71
N ASP A 304 -12.52 13.90 12.80
CA ASP A 304 -13.37 13.41 11.71
C ASP A 304 -12.58 12.48 10.79
N VAL A 305 -13.26 11.48 10.27
CA VAL A 305 -12.64 10.45 9.44
C VAL A 305 -13.10 10.59 8.00
N VAL A 306 -12.12 10.66 7.11
CA VAL A 306 -12.29 10.56 5.67
C VAL A 306 -11.95 9.14 5.25
N ASN A 307 -12.94 8.44 4.70
CA ASN A 307 -12.81 7.07 4.23
C ASN A 307 -13.77 6.85 3.06
N LYS A 308 -13.72 5.67 2.44
CA LYS A 308 -14.59 5.30 1.32
C LYS A 308 -16.05 5.68 1.59
N VAL A 309 -16.70 6.24 0.56
CA VAL A 309 -18.12 6.60 0.59
C VAL A 309 -18.97 5.43 1.10
N GLY A 310 -19.92 5.72 1.98
CA GLY A 310 -20.71 4.72 2.69
C GLY A 310 -20.22 4.47 4.12
N THR A 311 -19.03 4.97 4.48
CA THR A 311 -18.58 4.95 5.88
C THR A 311 -19.54 5.72 6.78
N ARG A 312 -19.95 6.93 6.36
CA ARG A 312 -20.85 7.76 7.16
C ARG A 312 -22.21 7.09 7.38
N SER A 313 -22.79 6.48 6.35
CA SER A 313 -24.09 5.80 6.48
C SER A 313 -23.98 4.57 7.40
N LEU A 314 -22.88 3.83 7.31
CA LEU A 314 -22.60 2.70 8.20
C LEU A 314 -22.50 3.14 9.67
N MET A 315 -21.74 4.21 9.92
CA MET A 315 -21.57 4.76 11.27
C MET A 315 -22.86 5.32 11.85
N LEU A 316 -23.73 5.92 11.02
CA LEU A 316 -25.05 6.39 11.44
C LEU A 316 -26.00 5.24 11.79
N ALA A 317 -26.02 4.15 11.00
CA ALA A 317 -26.87 3.00 11.28
C ALA A 317 -26.43 2.29 12.58
N ALA A 318 -25.12 2.13 12.74
CA ALA A 318 -24.56 1.57 13.95
C ALA A 318 -24.79 2.52 15.15
N ALA A 319 -24.67 3.84 14.92
CA ALA A 319 -25.28 4.97 15.61
C ALA A 319 -26.53 4.60 16.41
N ASP A 320 -27.57 4.47 15.60
CA ASP A 320 -28.95 4.21 15.97
C ASP A 320 -29.10 2.89 16.74
N ALA A 321 -28.40 1.84 16.31
CA ALA A 321 -28.43 0.52 16.97
C ALA A 321 -27.58 0.43 18.26
N SER A 322 -26.87 1.49 18.64
CA SER A 322 -26.03 1.53 19.86
C SER A 322 -24.95 0.42 19.94
N ILE A 323 -24.49 -0.08 18.79
CA ILE A 323 -23.37 -1.05 18.74
C ILE A 323 -22.02 -0.32 18.68
N PRO A 324 -20.90 -0.91 19.11
CA PRO A 324 -19.57 -0.31 18.94
C PRO A 324 -19.21 -0.02 17.47
N ARG A 325 -18.53 1.11 17.22
CA ARG A 325 -18.00 1.46 15.89
C ARG A 325 -16.63 2.11 15.95
N TYR A 326 -15.64 1.41 15.41
CA TYR A 326 -14.24 1.80 15.51
C TYR A 326 -13.63 2.06 14.14
N VAL A 327 -12.63 2.93 14.15
CA VAL A 327 -11.73 3.18 13.03
C VAL A 327 -10.35 2.66 13.43
N VAL A 328 -9.74 1.82 12.59
CA VAL A 328 -8.35 1.36 12.78
C VAL A 328 -7.46 1.94 11.69
N SER A 329 -6.39 2.63 12.08
CA SER A 329 -5.50 3.33 11.16
C SER A 329 -4.12 3.58 11.78
N ALA A 330 -3.10 3.82 10.97
CA ALA A 330 -1.83 4.35 11.47
C ALA A 330 -1.95 5.85 11.80
N GLN A 331 -1.21 6.34 12.81
CA GLN A 331 -1.15 7.77 13.13
C GLN A 331 -0.71 8.63 11.95
N ASP A 332 0.07 8.06 11.03
CA ASP A 332 0.52 8.74 9.80
C ASP A 332 -0.62 9.23 8.90
N LYS A 333 -1.84 8.71 9.06
CA LYS A 333 -3.01 9.16 8.31
C LYS A 333 -3.70 10.39 8.92
N ILE A 334 -3.23 10.87 10.07
CA ILE A 334 -3.74 12.11 10.68
C ILE A 334 -3.24 13.30 9.86
N ALA A 335 -4.16 14.06 9.27
CA ALA A 335 -3.81 15.24 8.49
C ALA A 335 -3.25 16.35 9.38
N PRO A 336 -2.26 17.12 8.89
CA PRO A 336 -1.76 18.28 9.59
C PRO A 336 -2.83 19.37 9.72
N GLU A 337 -3.68 19.54 8.70
CA GLU A 337 -4.68 20.62 8.61
C GLU A 337 -6.10 20.09 8.47
N LEU A 338 -7.07 20.97 8.78
CA LEU A 338 -8.51 20.67 8.67
C LEU A 338 -9.01 20.87 7.24
N GLU A 339 -8.38 20.19 6.29
CA GLU A 339 -8.76 20.23 4.88
C GLU A 339 -9.27 18.85 4.41
N PHE A 340 -10.43 18.85 3.77
CA PHE A 340 -10.98 17.67 3.11
C PHE A 340 -11.24 18.02 1.65
N TYR A 341 -10.53 17.33 0.76
CA TYR A 341 -10.74 17.39 -0.67
C TYR A 341 -11.58 16.19 -1.07
N GLN A 342 -12.77 16.45 -1.60
CA GLN A 342 -13.62 15.39 -2.15
C GLN A 342 -13.06 14.97 -3.51
N GLU A 343 -12.83 13.68 -3.67
CA GLU A 343 -12.53 13.08 -4.97
C GLU A 343 -13.81 12.48 -5.56
N ASP A 344 -14.05 12.75 -6.83
CA ASP A 344 -15.13 12.15 -7.61
C ASP A 344 -14.52 11.15 -8.60
N GLY A 345 -15.13 9.97 -8.70
CA GLY A 345 -14.78 8.93 -9.67
C GLY A 345 -15.42 9.17 -11.04
N ASP A 346 -15.18 8.25 -11.97
CA ASP A 346 -15.69 8.37 -13.33
C ASP A 346 -17.23 8.29 -13.33
N ARG A 347 -17.89 9.04 -14.22
CA ARG A 347 -19.33 8.89 -14.45
C ARG A 347 -19.67 7.51 -15.00
N GLU A 348 -18.77 6.90 -15.77
CA GLU A 348 -18.98 5.63 -16.46
C GLU A 348 -19.10 4.46 -15.47
N ASP A 349 -18.53 4.60 -14.27
CA ASP A 349 -18.69 3.65 -13.16
C ASP A 349 -20.15 3.49 -12.69
N LEU A 350 -20.95 4.53 -12.90
CA LEU A 350 -22.35 4.60 -12.48
C LEU A 350 -23.32 4.58 -13.66
N TYR A 351 -22.99 5.21 -14.79
CA TYR A 351 -23.90 5.37 -15.91
C TYR A 351 -23.19 5.54 -17.26
N THR A 352 -23.36 4.52 -18.12
CA THR A 352 -22.86 4.47 -19.51
C THR A 352 -23.98 4.62 -20.56
N GLY A 353 -25.19 4.97 -20.13
CA GLY A 353 -26.35 5.09 -21.02
C GLY A 353 -26.33 6.36 -21.89
N PRO A 354 -27.23 6.45 -22.89
CA PRO A 354 -27.21 7.52 -23.89
C PRO A 354 -27.80 8.85 -23.41
N GLU A 355 -28.48 8.88 -22.26
CA GLU A 355 -29.16 10.08 -21.78
C GLU A 355 -28.17 11.05 -21.11
N SER A 356 -28.44 12.35 -21.25
CA SER A 356 -27.62 13.41 -20.66
C SER A 356 -27.92 13.60 -19.16
N LEU A 357 -27.42 12.69 -18.33
CA LEU A 357 -27.53 12.79 -16.87
C LEU A 357 -26.32 13.51 -16.26
N THR A 358 -26.58 14.37 -15.27
CA THR A 358 -25.55 14.82 -14.33
C THR A 358 -25.27 13.68 -13.36
N VAL A 359 -24.04 13.19 -13.32
CA VAL A 359 -23.61 12.08 -12.46
C VAL A 359 -22.72 12.64 -11.36
N SER A 360 -23.00 12.28 -10.12
CA SER A 360 -22.15 12.56 -8.96
C SER A 360 -21.67 11.21 -8.42
N ASN A 361 -20.35 11.04 -8.35
CA ASN A 361 -19.69 9.79 -7.94
C ASN A 361 -18.61 10.07 -6.88
N PRO A 362 -18.97 10.57 -5.69
CA PRO A 362 -17.97 10.80 -4.65
C PRO A 362 -17.34 9.48 -4.22
N LEU A 363 -16.01 9.41 -4.19
CA LEU A 363 -15.29 8.21 -3.76
C LEU A 363 -15.09 8.15 -2.24
N PHE A 364 -15.08 9.30 -1.56
CA PHE A 364 -14.87 9.39 -0.12
C PHE A 364 -15.96 10.22 0.55
N ASP A 365 -16.28 9.91 1.80
CA ASP A 365 -17.12 10.72 2.65
C ASP A 365 -16.39 11.17 3.92
N ARG A 366 -16.90 12.24 4.54
CA ARG A 366 -16.46 12.72 5.85
C ARG A 366 -17.44 12.26 6.92
N THR A 367 -16.94 11.50 7.87
CA THR A 367 -17.67 10.95 9.02
C THR A 367 -17.28 11.70 10.30
N SER A 368 -18.28 12.21 11.03
CA SER A 368 -18.06 12.95 12.28
C SER A 368 -17.44 12.06 13.35
N SER A 369 -16.45 12.57 14.09
CA SER A 369 -15.87 11.87 15.25
C SER A 369 -16.90 11.53 16.33
N GLU A 370 -17.97 12.33 16.46
CA GLU A 370 -19.08 12.10 17.41
C GLU A 370 -19.85 10.81 17.13
N LEU A 371 -19.81 10.31 15.90
CA LEU A 371 -20.41 9.03 15.58
C LEU A 371 -19.56 7.88 16.11
N LEU A 372 -18.25 8.05 16.24
CA LEU A 372 -17.31 6.97 16.49
C LEU A 372 -17.27 6.57 17.97
N SER A 373 -17.09 5.27 18.24
CA SER A 373 -16.66 4.80 19.57
C SER A 373 -15.19 5.12 19.83
N GLY A 374 -14.38 5.25 18.76
CA GLY A 374 -12.98 5.64 18.87
C GLY A 374 -12.14 5.39 17.62
N VAL A 375 -10.97 6.02 17.58
CA VAL A 375 -9.92 5.79 16.58
C VAL A 375 -8.77 5.05 17.25
N ILE A 376 -8.42 3.87 16.75
CA ILE A 376 -7.40 2.99 17.31
C ILE A 376 -6.21 2.94 16.36
N THR A 377 -5.03 3.17 16.92
CA THR A 377 -3.77 3.24 16.17
C THR A 377 -2.71 2.31 16.77
N GLU A 378 -1.49 2.36 16.25
CA GLU A 378 -0.33 1.63 16.78
C GLU A 378 0.00 1.98 18.24
N THR A 379 -0.47 3.13 18.74
CA THR A 379 -0.32 3.54 20.15
C THR A 379 -1.57 3.29 21.00
N GLY A 380 -2.58 2.62 20.44
CA GLY A 380 -3.85 2.32 21.10
C GLY A 380 -4.97 3.30 20.72
N LEU A 381 -6.02 3.33 21.54
CA LEU A 381 -7.16 4.23 21.40
C LEU A 381 -6.74 5.69 21.62
N LEU A 382 -7.00 6.55 20.65
CA LEU A 382 -6.66 7.97 20.70
C LEU A 382 -7.77 8.82 21.31
N THR A 383 -7.39 9.79 22.12
CA THR A 383 -8.24 10.92 22.50
C THR A 383 -8.18 12.03 21.44
N GLN A 384 -9.14 12.96 21.48
CA GLN A 384 -9.10 14.17 20.65
C GLN A 384 -7.77 14.95 20.81
N ARG A 385 -7.24 15.00 22.04
CA ARG A 385 -5.96 15.66 22.31
C ARG A 385 -4.78 14.92 21.65
N ASP A 386 -4.80 13.60 21.62
CA ASP A 386 -3.75 12.82 20.96
C ASP A 386 -3.74 13.09 19.45
N ILE A 387 -4.93 13.15 18.83
CA ILE A 387 -5.09 13.50 17.40
C ILE A 387 -4.54 14.91 17.12
N GLU A 388 -4.88 15.90 17.96
CA GLU A 388 -4.37 17.27 17.83
C GLU A 388 -2.83 17.36 17.96
N MET A 389 -2.25 16.60 18.89
CA MET A 389 -0.80 16.55 19.08
C MET A 389 -0.10 15.91 17.87
N VAL A 390 -0.64 14.83 17.34
CA VAL A 390 -0.11 14.19 16.13
C VAL A 390 -0.20 15.14 14.94
N ALA A 391 -1.36 15.77 14.71
CA ALA A 391 -1.52 16.76 13.64
C ALA A 391 -0.53 17.94 13.77
N ALA A 392 -0.27 18.42 15.00
CA ALA A 392 0.73 19.45 15.24
C ALA A 392 2.15 18.98 14.92
N GLN A 393 2.49 17.73 15.24
CA GLN A 393 3.78 17.15 14.85
C GLN A 393 3.91 17.05 13.33
N HIS A 394 2.86 16.63 12.62
CA HIS A 394 2.88 16.57 11.16
C HIS A 394 3.04 17.95 10.51
N ARG A 395 2.40 18.99 11.04
CA ARG A 395 2.64 20.39 10.62
C ARG A 395 4.11 20.77 10.82
N SER A 396 4.67 20.49 11.99
CA SER A 396 6.08 20.80 12.29
C SER A 396 7.04 20.04 11.37
N ASN A 397 6.69 18.82 10.95
CA ASN A 397 7.54 18.05 10.05
C ASN A 397 7.56 18.63 8.64
N ALA A 398 6.57 19.42 8.22
CA ALA A 398 6.48 19.95 6.86
C ALA A 398 7.39 21.16 6.59
N THR A 399 8.00 21.76 7.63
CA THR A 399 8.77 23.01 7.51
C THR A 399 10.12 22.87 6.80
N TRP A 400 10.53 21.66 6.44
CA TRP A 400 11.75 21.44 5.65
C TRP A 400 11.65 22.07 4.26
N ASP A 401 10.43 22.25 3.73
CA ASP A 401 10.19 22.82 2.39
C ASP A 401 10.17 24.36 2.36
N GLU A 402 10.25 25.00 3.53
CA GLU A 402 10.30 26.46 3.65
C GLU A 402 11.71 27.03 3.41
N HIS A 403 12.72 26.16 3.29
CA HIS A 403 14.15 26.46 3.20
C HIS A 403 14.75 25.79 1.95
#